data_AF-A0A938EKW6-F1
#
_entry.id   AF-A0A938EKW6-F1
#
_cell.length_a   1.000
_cell.length_b   1.000
_cell.length_c   1.000
_cell.angle_alpha   90.00
_cell.angle_beta   90.00
_cell.angle_gamma   90.00
#
_symmetry.space_group_name_H-M   'P 1'
#
loop_
_entity.id
_entity.type
_entity.pdbx_description
1 polymer ?
#
loop_
_entity_poly.entity_id
_entity_poly.type
_entity_poly.pdbx_seq_one_letter_code
_entity_poly.pdbx_strand_id
1 'polypeptide(L)'
;MSRRGPLSPRDTHRSAVYAAEEQWSRQLARGGAIDFFGSPLQVPMERRFADVASVQRYVDDVLSLIGVITRWPAVPPVRVRERAGTGRAHYSDGVIALPLAGAVGERWAARESVVLHELTHHLVAHAHPGVAAHGPEFCGEEVLLVEVVLGPEAALLLRAAFDGAGIPVAERPVRAGSAAPPGQAR
;
A
#
# COMPACT_ATOMS: atom_id res chain seq x y z
N MET A 1 6.11 -34.61 -13.04
CA MET A 1 6.77 -33.46 -13.70
C MET A 1 6.22 -32.17 -13.08
N SER A 2 6.88 -31.62 -12.06
CA SER A 2 6.44 -30.37 -11.43
C SER A 2 6.71 -29.20 -12.37
N ARG A 3 5.65 -28.52 -12.82
CA ARG A 3 5.77 -27.25 -13.52
C ARG A 3 6.34 -26.23 -12.53
N ARG A 4 7.57 -25.76 -12.76
CA ARG A 4 8.06 -24.53 -12.11
C ARG A 4 7.13 -23.40 -12.55
N GLY A 5 6.46 -22.75 -11.60
CA GLY A 5 5.74 -21.51 -11.86
C GLY A 5 6.72 -20.45 -12.41
N PRO A 6 6.21 -19.41 -13.09
CA PRO A 6 7.05 -18.32 -13.59
C PRO A 6 7.87 -17.73 -12.43
N LEU A 7 9.17 -17.54 -12.68
CA LEU A 7 10.06 -16.90 -11.71
C LEU A 7 9.65 -15.44 -11.58
N SER A 8 9.31 -15.00 -10.35
CA SER A 8 9.05 -13.58 -10.09
C SER A 8 10.29 -12.74 -10.43
N PRO A 9 10.11 -11.54 -11.01
CA PRO A 9 11.23 -10.64 -11.31
C PRO A 9 12.06 -10.32 -10.05
N ARG A 10 13.34 -10.02 -10.26
CA ARG A 10 14.25 -9.68 -9.16
C ARG A 10 13.81 -8.39 -8.49
N ASP A 11 13.78 -8.41 -7.16
CA ASP A 11 13.33 -7.31 -6.32
C ASP A 11 14.48 -6.34 -5.99
N THR A 12 14.89 -5.53 -6.97
CA THR A 12 16.11 -4.70 -6.91
C THR A 12 15.99 -3.46 -6.02
N HIS A 13 14.78 -2.92 -5.84
CA HIS A 13 14.56 -1.68 -5.08
C HIS A 13 14.14 -1.91 -3.62
N ARG A 14 13.94 -3.17 -3.20
CA ARG A 14 13.38 -3.53 -1.89
C ARG A 14 13.96 -2.75 -0.70
N SER A 15 15.28 -2.75 -0.56
CA SER A 15 15.93 -2.08 0.57
C SER A 15 15.75 -0.56 0.54
N ALA A 16 15.71 0.04 -0.66
CA ALA A 16 15.49 1.47 -0.83
C ALA A 16 14.02 1.84 -0.53
N VAL A 17 13.08 1.02 -0.97
CA VAL A 17 11.63 1.18 -0.70
C VAL A 17 11.38 1.16 0.80
N TYR A 18 11.87 0.16 1.53
CA TYR A 18 11.72 0.15 3.00
C TYR A 18 12.37 1.35 3.69
N ALA A 19 13.52 1.82 3.21
CA ALA A 19 14.17 3.00 3.77
C ALA A 19 13.33 4.28 3.56
N ALA A 20 12.73 4.43 2.38
CA ALA A 20 11.84 5.55 2.05
C ALA A 20 10.54 5.49 2.89
N GLU A 21 9.91 4.31 2.99
CA GLU A 21 8.72 4.10 3.82
C GLU A 21 9.00 4.34 5.32
N GLU A 22 10.18 3.97 5.82
CA GLU A 22 10.56 4.25 7.21
C GLU A 22 10.75 5.75 7.45
N GLN A 23 11.31 6.50 6.49
CA GLN A 23 11.37 7.96 6.59
C GLN A 23 9.98 8.59 6.56
N TRP A 24 9.13 8.16 5.63
CA TRP A 24 7.76 8.64 5.47
C TRP A 24 6.91 8.35 6.72
N SER A 25 6.95 7.11 7.22
CA SER A 25 6.15 6.69 8.36
C SER A 25 6.55 7.38 9.66
N ARG A 26 7.80 7.85 9.80
CA ARG A 26 8.21 8.71 10.92
C ARG A 26 7.50 10.08 10.91
N GLN A 27 7.18 10.62 9.73
CA GLN A 27 6.38 11.83 9.63
C GLN A 27 4.94 11.56 10.04
N LEU A 28 4.36 10.44 9.59
CA LEU A 28 3.03 10.01 10.00
C LEU A 28 2.92 9.74 11.50
N ALA A 29 3.94 9.15 12.11
CA ALA A 29 3.97 8.88 13.54
C ALA A 29 3.92 10.18 14.37
N ARG A 30 4.49 11.28 13.83
CA ARG A 30 4.47 12.61 14.45
C ARG A 30 3.16 13.35 14.15
N GLY A 31 2.68 13.30 12.92
CA GLY A 31 1.55 14.08 12.42
C GLY A 31 1.75 15.60 12.52
N GLY A 32 0.73 16.34 12.10
CA GLY A 32 0.65 17.80 12.23
C GLY A 32 1.36 18.57 11.12
N ALA A 33 1.60 19.86 11.38
CA ALA A 33 2.16 20.79 10.41
C ALA A 33 3.66 20.56 10.20
N ILE A 34 4.10 20.52 8.94
CA ILE A 34 5.51 20.51 8.53
C ILE A 34 5.78 21.58 7.48
N ASP A 35 7.03 22.02 7.35
CA ASP A 35 7.51 22.77 6.19
C ASP A 35 8.06 21.80 5.15
N PHE A 36 7.48 21.83 3.95
CA PHE A 36 7.92 21.06 2.80
C PHE A 36 8.36 22.02 1.70
N PHE A 37 9.66 22.30 1.65
CA PHE A 37 10.27 23.26 0.71
C PHE A 37 9.61 24.65 0.74
N GLY A 38 9.36 25.18 1.93
CA GLY A 38 8.69 26.48 2.12
C GLY A 38 7.18 26.44 2.00
N SER A 39 6.57 25.27 1.76
CA SER A 39 5.12 25.08 1.73
C SER A 39 4.64 24.35 2.99
N PRO A 40 3.68 24.89 3.74
CA PRO A 40 3.14 24.20 4.91
C PRO A 40 2.26 23.03 4.46
N LEU A 41 2.56 21.81 4.93
CA LEU A 41 1.73 20.63 4.75
C LEU A 41 1.13 20.18 6.09
N GLN A 42 -0.10 19.66 6.05
CA GLN A 42 -0.72 18.97 7.19
C GLN A 42 -0.59 17.47 7.01
N VAL A 43 0.22 16.84 7.85
CA VAL A 43 0.45 15.40 7.81
C VAL A 43 -0.52 14.70 8.76
N PRO A 44 -1.28 13.69 8.29
CA PRO A 44 -2.13 12.92 9.18
C PRO A 44 -1.29 12.12 10.17
N MET A 45 -1.80 11.93 11.38
CA MET A 45 -1.20 11.00 12.33
C MET A 45 -1.65 9.58 11.98
N GLU A 46 -0.70 8.65 11.81
CA GLU A 46 -1.05 7.26 11.50
C GLU A 46 -1.83 6.59 12.64
N ARG A 47 -2.74 5.69 12.25
CA ARG A 47 -3.42 4.79 13.18
C ARG A 47 -2.47 3.73 13.75
N ARG A 48 -2.80 3.28 14.96
CA ARG A 48 -2.20 2.10 15.58
C ARG A 48 -3.27 1.09 15.96
N PHE A 49 -2.96 -0.19 15.75
CA PHE A 49 -3.92 -1.28 15.88
C PHE A 49 -3.70 -2.09 17.16
N ALA A 50 -4.81 -2.43 17.82
CA ALA A 50 -4.79 -3.18 19.07
C ALA A 50 -4.60 -4.68 18.81
N ASP A 51 -5.21 -5.21 17.76
CA ASP A 51 -5.32 -6.64 17.48
C ASP A 51 -5.64 -6.93 16.00
N VAL A 52 -5.63 -8.22 15.62
CA VAL A 52 -5.96 -8.69 14.27
C VAL A 52 -7.35 -8.23 13.81
N ALA A 53 -8.34 -8.20 14.70
CA ALA A 53 -9.71 -7.84 14.33
C ALA A 53 -9.81 -6.34 13.96
N SER A 54 -9.07 -5.48 14.65
CA SER A 54 -8.98 -4.05 14.33
C SER A 54 -8.31 -3.80 12.98
N VAL A 55 -7.28 -4.58 12.63
CA VAL A 55 -6.66 -4.51 11.31
C VAL A 55 -7.60 -5.04 10.22
N GLN A 56 -8.28 -6.18 10.45
CA GLN A 56 -9.23 -6.74 9.48
C GLN A 56 -10.32 -5.73 9.13
N ARG A 57 -10.96 -5.11 10.14
CA ARG A 57 -11.96 -4.06 9.90
C ARG A 57 -11.41 -2.90 9.09
N TYR A 58 -10.22 -2.41 9.45
CA TYR A 58 -9.58 -1.33 8.73
C TYR A 58 -9.33 -1.67 7.25
N VAL A 59 -8.84 -2.88 6.96
CA VAL A 59 -8.61 -3.31 5.58
C VAL A 59 -9.92 -3.46 4.81
N ASP A 60 -10.96 -4.03 5.43
CA ASP A 60 -12.29 -4.16 4.82
C ASP A 60 -12.90 -2.77 4.52
N ASP A 61 -12.74 -1.81 5.43
CA ASP A 61 -13.18 -0.43 5.27
C ASP A 61 -12.42 0.26 4.12
N VAL A 62 -11.09 0.11 4.05
CA VAL A 62 -10.26 0.65 2.96
C VAL A 62 -10.69 0.08 1.61
N LEU A 63 -10.87 -1.25 1.51
CA LEU A 63 -11.33 -1.89 0.27
C LEU A 63 -12.75 -1.47 -0.14
N SER A 64 -13.53 -0.94 0.79
CA SER A 64 -14.88 -0.42 0.55
C SER A 64 -14.92 1.07 0.17
N LEU A 65 -13.80 1.79 0.21
CA LEU A 65 -13.74 3.20 -0.20
C LEU A 65 -14.02 3.33 -1.70
N ILE A 66 -14.84 4.31 -2.09
CA ILE A 66 -15.19 4.53 -3.50
C ILE A 66 -13.96 4.77 -4.38
N GLY A 67 -12.93 5.46 -3.85
CA GLY A 67 -11.66 5.66 -4.55
C GLY A 67 -10.93 4.35 -4.80
N VAL A 68 -10.95 3.44 -3.83
CA VAL A 68 -10.33 2.11 -3.95
C VAL A 68 -11.14 1.23 -4.91
N ILE A 69 -12.46 1.17 -4.78
CA ILE A 69 -13.32 0.38 -5.69
C ILE A 69 -13.19 0.88 -7.14
N THR A 70 -13.22 2.19 -7.35
CA THR A 70 -13.09 2.79 -8.69
C THR A 70 -11.74 2.47 -9.32
N ARG A 71 -10.69 2.51 -8.49
CA ARG A 71 -9.34 2.27 -8.95
C ARG A 71 -9.10 0.77 -9.18
N TRP A 72 -9.47 -0.09 -8.23
CA TRP A 72 -9.24 -1.54 -8.24
C TRP A 72 -10.56 -2.34 -8.20
N PRO A 73 -11.37 -2.31 -9.28
CA PRO A 73 -12.76 -2.81 -9.26
C PRO A 73 -12.93 -4.33 -9.14
N ALA A 74 -11.85 -5.11 -9.26
CA ALA A 74 -11.89 -6.57 -9.29
C ALA A 74 -10.95 -7.22 -8.25
N VAL A 75 -10.61 -6.51 -7.19
CA VAL A 75 -9.78 -7.04 -6.10
C VAL A 75 -10.65 -7.86 -5.15
N PRO A 76 -10.32 -9.14 -4.89
CA PRO A 76 -11.07 -9.96 -3.95
C PRO A 76 -10.79 -9.52 -2.51
N PRO A 77 -11.61 -9.95 -1.53
CA PRO A 77 -11.32 -9.70 -0.12
C PRO A 77 -9.96 -10.28 0.31
N VAL A 78 -9.34 -9.66 1.31
CA VAL A 78 -8.10 -10.13 1.92
C VAL A 78 -8.31 -10.42 3.41
N ARG A 79 -7.69 -11.49 3.90
CA ARG A 79 -7.79 -11.91 5.32
C ARG A 79 -6.57 -11.45 6.09
N VAL A 80 -6.77 -11.00 7.31
CA VAL A 80 -5.69 -10.68 8.24
C VAL A 80 -5.56 -11.80 9.25
N ARG A 81 -4.32 -12.20 9.55
CA ARG A 81 -4.03 -13.11 10.65
C ARG A 81 -2.78 -12.68 11.40
N GLU A 82 -2.68 -13.16 12.63
CA GLU A 82 -1.41 -13.11 13.34
C GLU A 82 -0.42 -14.14 12.75
N ARG A 83 0.87 -13.81 12.81
CA ARG A 83 1.95 -14.76 12.51
C ARG A 83 2.87 -14.98 13.69
N ALA A 84 3.44 -16.18 13.73
CA ALA A 84 4.53 -16.51 14.63
C ALA A 84 5.82 -15.76 14.24
N GLY A 85 6.51 -15.21 15.24
CA GLY A 85 7.76 -14.45 15.12
C GLY A 85 7.54 -12.96 14.82
N THR A 86 8.50 -12.10 15.16
CA THR A 86 8.33 -10.64 15.19
C THR A 86 8.95 -9.89 14.00
N GLY A 87 9.73 -10.58 13.15
CA GLY A 87 10.65 -9.92 12.21
C GLY A 87 10.09 -9.46 10.86
N ARG A 88 8.84 -9.77 10.50
CA ARG A 88 8.30 -9.40 9.18
C ARG A 88 6.77 -9.36 9.14
N ALA A 89 6.18 -8.38 8.48
CA ALA A 89 4.81 -8.42 7.96
C ALA A 89 4.88 -8.93 6.50
N HIS A 90 3.88 -9.68 6.04
CA HIS A 90 3.82 -10.06 4.62
C HIS A 90 2.40 -10.39 4.17
N TYR A 91 2.09 -10.03 2.94
CA TYR A 91 1.00 -10.55 2.13
C TYR A 91 1.43 -11.81 1.36
N SER A 92 0.56 -12.82 1.31
CA SER A 92 0.62 -13.95 0.36
C SER A 92 -0.79 -14.51 0.15
N ASP A 93 -1.15 -14.78 -1.10
CA ASP A 93 -2.34 -15.57 -1.47
C ASP A 93 -3.64 -15.14 -0.75
N GLY A 94 -3.95 -13.84 -0.75
CA GLY A 94 -5.16 -13.31 -0.11
C GLY A 94 -5.07 -13.21 1.42
N VAL A 95 -3.87 -13.33 2.00
CA VAL A 95 -3.66 -13.23 3.45
C VAL A 95 -2.56 -12.22 3.80
N ILE A 96 -2.89 -11.25 4.64
CA ILE A 96 -1.94 -10.36 5.31
C ILE A 96 -1.60 -10.95 6.68
N ALA A 97 -0.33 -11.24 6.91
CA ALA A 97 0.16 -11.86 8.13
C ALA A 97 1.04 -10.90 8.93
N LEU A 98 0.56 -10.44 10.10
CA LEU A 98 1.20 -9.41 10.91
C LEU A 98 1.71 -9.94 12.26
N PRO A 99 2.93 -9.57 12.69
CA PRO A 99 3.40 -9.86 14.04
C PRO A 99 2.79 -8.86 15.03
N LEU A 100 1.69 -9.25 15.70
CA LEU A 100 0.99 -8.42 16.68
C LEU A 100 1.26 -8.83 18.14
N ALA A 101 2.22 -9.72 18.38
CA ALA A 101 2.69 -10.05 19.72
C ALA A 101 3.50 -8.89 20.34
N GLY A 102 3.36 -8.68 21.65
CA GLY A 102 4.06 -7.63 22.41
C GLY A 102 3.17 -6.44 22.84
N ALA A 103 3.76 -5.47 23.53
CA ALA A 103 3.04 -4.31 24.08
C ALA A 103 2.49 -3.38 22.97
N VAL A 104 1.27 -2.88 23.14
CA VAL A 104 0.52 -2.10 22.12
C VAL A 104 1.30 -0.92 21.54
N GLY A 105 2.14 -0.25 22.34
CA GLY A 105 2.97 0.88 21.90
C GLY A 105 4.23 0.51 21.11
N GLU A 106 4.71 -0.72 21.22
CA GLU A 106 6.03 -1.15 20.72
C GLU A 106 5.95 -2.01 19.45
N ARG A 107 4.73 -2.38 19.04
CA ARG A 107 4.50 -3.22 17.86
C ARG A 107 4.64 -2.43 16.58
N TRP A 108 5.83 -2.49 15.99
CA TRP A 108 6.11 -1.85 14.70
C TRP A 108 5.12 -2.27 13.60
N ALA A 109 4.64 -3.53 13.60
CA ALA A 109 3.71 -4.01 12.57
C ALA A 109 2.24 -3.67 12.84
N ALA A 110 1.93 -3.05 13.98
CA ALA A 110 0.59 -2.57 14.30
C ALA A 110 0.36 -1.13 13.84
N ARG A 111 1.06 -0.72 12.77
CA ARG A 111 1.07 0.65 12.22
C ARG A 111 0.31 0.70 10.91
N GLU A 112 -0.39 1.81 10.68
CA GLU A 112 -1.15 2.04 9.44
C GLU A 112 -0.28 1.97 8.19
N SER A 113 0.92 2.53 8.25
CA SER A 113 1.88 2.47 7.14
C SER A 113 2.22 1.02 6.75
N VAL A 114 2.42 0.15 7.74
CA VAL A 114 2.74 -1.27 7.51
C VAL A 114 1.53 -2.00 6.92
N VAL A 115 0.32 -1.74 7.42
CA VAL A 115 -0.89 -2.36 6.86
C VAL A 115 -1.12 -1.92 5.41
N LEU A 116 -0.89 -0.64 5.10
CA LEU A 116 -1.01 -0.12 3.74
C LEU A 116 0.04 -0.70 2.79
N HIS A 117 1.27 -0.92 3.25
CA HIS A 117 2.30 -1.63 2.48
C HIS A 117 1.83 -3.05 2.09
N GLU A 118 1.35 -3.83 3.06
CA GLU A 118 0.87 -5.18 2.79
C GLU A 118 -0.40 -5.22 1.92
N LEU A 119 -1.29 -4.25 2.13
CA LEU A 119 -2.47 -4.10 1.28
C LEU A 119 -2.07 -3.71 -0.15
N THR A 120 -1.02 -2.92 -0.33
CA THR A 120 -0.49 -2.62 -1.66
C THR A 120 -0.01 -3.87 -2.38
N HIS A 121 0.71 -4.77 -1.71
CA HIS A 121 1.07 -6.06 -2.31
C HIS A 121 -0.16 -6.86 -2.76
N HIS A 122 -1.25 -6.83 -2.00
CA HIS A 122 -2.51 -7.46 -2.39
C HIS A 122 -3.11 -6.82 -3.64
N LEU A 123 -3.15 -5.49 -3.72
CA LEU A 123 -3.66 -4.77 -4.89
C LEU A 123 -2.80 -5.04 -6.14
N VAL A 124 -1.48 -4.98 -6.00
CA VAL A 124 -0.51 -5.20 -7.07
C VAL A 124 -0.59 -6.63 -7.61
N ALA A 125 -0.74 -7.63 -6.73
CA ALA A 125 -0.87 -9.02 -7.16
C ALA A 125 -2.05 -9.25 -8.13
N HIS A 126 -3.11 -8.44 -8.03
CA HIS A 126 -4.29 -8.52 -8.89
C HIS A 126 -4.26 -7.55 -10.07
N ALA A 127 -3.73 -6.33 -9.86
CA ALA A 127 -3.67 -5.32 -10.91
C ALA A 127 -2.51 -5.53 -11.90
N HIS A 128 -1.39 -6.06 -11.41
CA HIS A 128 -0.12 -6.20 -12.13
C HIS A 128 0.52 -7.57 -11.86
N PRO A 129 -0.11 -8.68 -12.31
CA PRO A 129 0.43 -10.01 -12.04
C PRO A 129 1.81 -10.19 -12.67
N GLY A 130 2.76 -10.71 -11.88
CA GLY A 130 4.10 -11.06 -12.36
C GLY A 130 5.14 -9.93 -12.33
N VAL A 131 4.84 -8.77 -11.72
CA VAL A 131 5.83 -7.71 -11.49
C VAL A 131 6.72 -7.99 -10.25
N ALA A 132 7.80 -7.22 -10.10
CA ALA A 132 8.64 -7.28 -8.90
C ALA A 132 7.85 -6.81 -7.66
N ALA A 133 8.11 -7.43 -6.50
CA ALA A 133 7.37 -7.13 -5.27
C ALA A 133 7.48 -5.65 -4.86
N HIS A 134 8.66 -5.03 -5.00
CA HIS A 134 8.88 -3.60 -4.74
C HIS A 134 9.36 -2.90 -6.03
N GLY A 135 8.74 -3.22 -7.16
CA GLY A 135 9.00 -2.57 -8.44
C GLY A 135 8.28 -1.21 -8.58
N PRO A 136 8.43 -0.54 -9.74
CA PRO A 136 7.78 0.73 -10.01
C PRO A 136 6.26 0.67 -9.91
N GLU A 137 5.64 -0.45 -10.29
CA GLU A 137 4.20 -0.69 -10.17
C GLU A 137 3.77 -0.71 -8.70
N PHE A 138 4.53 -1.37 -7.82
CA PHE A 138 4.25 -1.35 -6.39
C PHE A 138 4.28 0.07 -5.84
N CYS A 139 5.34 0.82 -6.12
CA CYS A 139 5.50 2.19 -5.63
C CYS A 139 4.39 3.11 -6.15
N GLY A 140 3.96 2.92 -7.40
CA GLY A 140 2.85 3.66 -8.01
C GLY A 140 1.50 3.35 -7.35
N GLU A 141 1.20 2.07 -7.12
CA GLU A 141 -0.04 1.68 -6.45
C GLU A 141 -0.06 2.09 -4.97
N GLU A 142 1.09 2.06 -4.28
CA GLU A 142 1.19 2.50 -2.88
C GLU A 142 0.89 4.00 -2.74
N VAL A 143 1.50 4.84 -3.60
CA VAL A 143 1.25 6.29 -3.60
C VAL A 143 -0.24 6.57 -3.82
N LEU A 144 -0.89 5.86 -4.75
CA LEU A 144 -2.33 6.02 -5.01
C LEU A 144 -3.19 5.53 -3.85
N LEU A 145 -2.84 4.40 -3.24
CA LEU A 145 -3.56 3.89 -2.07
C LEU A 145 -3.46 4.88 -0.91
N VAL A 146 -2.25 5.39 -0.64
CA VAL A 146 -2.01 6.40 0.40
C VAL A 146 -2.78 7.68 0.11
N GLU A 147 -2.85 8.14 -1.13
CA GLU A 147 -3.63 9.33 -1.50
C GLU A 147 -5.12 9.15 -1.16
N VAL A 148 -5.68 7.99 -1.51
CA VAL A 148 -7.09 7.68 -1.26
C VAL A 148 -7.40 7.53 0.24
N VAL A 149 -6.47 6.98 1.02
CA VAL A 149 -6.72 6.62 2.43
C VAL A 149 -6.29 7.70 3.42
N LEU A 150 -5.13 8.32 3.18
CA LEU A 150 -4.49 9.28 4.09
C LEU A 150 -4.49 10.71 3.54
N GLY A 151 -4.78 10.90 2.25
CA GLY A 151 -4.87 12.20 1.61
C GLY A 151 -3.63 12.58 0.79
N PRO A 152 -3.74 13.66 0.00
CA PRO A 152 -2.73 14.05 -0.98
C PRO A 152 -1.40 14.47 -0.34
N GLU A 153 -1.40 15.07 0.84
CA GLU A 153 -0.18 15.48 1.54
C GLU A 153 0.67 14.26 1.95
N ALA A 154 0.04 13.20 2.46
CA ALA A 154 0.73 11.96 2.81
C ALA A 154 1.30 11.26 1.56
N ALA A 155 0.55 11.27 0.45
CA ALA A 155 0.98 10.71 -0.82
C ALA A 155 2.13 11.50 -1.45
N LEU A 156 2.09 12.84 -1.37
CA LEU A 156 3.17 13.71 -1.83
C LEU A 156 4.47 13.40 -1.09
N LEU A 157 4.41 13.23 0.24
CA LEU A 157 5.59 12.89 1.03
C LEU A 157 6.16 11.52 0.66
N LEU A 158 5.31 10.51 0.45
CA LEU A 158 5.77 9.19 0.02
C LEU A 158 6.41 9.25 -1.37
N ARG A 159 5.77 9.94 -2.33
CA ARG A 159 6.30 10.14 -3.68
C ARG A 159 7.64 10.88 -3.66
N ALA A 160 7.78 11.91 -2.83
CA ALA A 160 9.03 12.63 -2.66
C ALA A 160 10.13 11.77 -2.01
N ALA A 161 9.77 10.88 -1.09
CA ALA A 161 10.71 9.92 -0.51
C ALA A 161 11.22 8.92 -1.56
N PHE A 162 10.34 8.43 -2.44
CA PHE A 162 10.75 7.58 -3.57
C PHE A 162 11.63 8.33 -4.58
N ASP A 163 11.26 9.55 -4.95
CA ASP A 163 12.03 10.39 -5.86
C ASP A 163 13.44 10.69 -5.30
N GLY A 164 13.51 11.11 -4.03
CA GLY A 164 14.78 11.35 -3.34
C GLY A 164 15.67 10.11 -3.19
N ALA A 165 15.08 8.90 -3.23
CA ALA A 165 15.79 7.63 -3.22
C ALA A 165 16.10 7.09 -4.64
N GLY A 166 15.69 7.79 -5.70
CA GLY A 166 15.86 7.36 -7.10
C GLY A 166 15.04 6.12 -7.46
N ILE A 167 13.93 5.87 -6.77
CA ILE A 167 13.04 4.73 -7.01
C ILE A 167 12.02 5.13 -8.09
N PRO A 168 11.96 4.42 -9.24
CA PRO A 168 10.96 4.74 -10.25
C PRO A 168 9.55 4.45 -9.73
N VAL A 169 8.59 5.31 -10.08
CA VAL A 169 7.19 5.16 -9.70
C VAL A 169 6.37 5.07 -10.98
N ALA A 170 5.70 3.94 -11.21
CA ALA A 170 4.87 3.76 -12.38
C ALA A 170 3.62 4.65 -12.28
N GLU A 171 3.34 5.41 -13.33
CA GLU A 171 2.04 6.04 -13.49
C GLU A 171 1.08 5.03 -14.09
N ARG A 172 -0.11 4.92 -13.50
CA ARG A 172 -1.20 4.17 -14.13
C ARG A 172 -2.31 5.16 -14.50
N PRO A 173 -2.58 5.35 -15.80
CA PRO A 173 -3.61 6.28 -16.25
C PRO A 173 -4.95 6.02 -15.57
N VAL A 174 -5.74 7.07 -15.36
CA VAL A 174 -7.17 6.90 -15.07
C VAL A 174 -7.76 6.24 -16.31
N ARG A 175 -8.30 5.02 -16.17
CA ARG A 175 -9.08 4.44 -17.27
C ARG A 175 -10.28 5.35 -17.45
N ALA A 176 -10.34 6.07 -18.58
CA ALA A 176 -11.58 6.69 -19.00
C ALA A 176 -12.64 5.57 -19.03
N GLY A 177 -13.78 5.79 -18.37
CA GLY A 177 -14.89 4.84 -18.42
C GLY A 177 -15.15 4.51 -19.88
N SER A 178 -15.14 3.21 -20.21
CA SER A 178 -15.55 2.74 -21.53
C SER A 178 -17.00 3.19 -21.74
N ALA A 179 -17.19 4.33 -22.39
CA ALA A 179 -18.48 4.69 -22.95
C ALA A 179 -18.83 3.58 -23.95
N ALA A 180 -19.84 2.77 -23.63
CA ALA A 180 -20.39 1.84 -24.60
C ALA A 180 -20.78 2.64 -25.86
N PRO A 181 -20.39 2.19 -27.06
CA PRO A 181 -20.80 2.88 -28.28
C PRO A 181 -22.34 2.90 -28.33
N PRO A 182 -22.97 4.04 -28.69
CA PRO A 182 -24.42 4.10 -28.84
C PRO A 182 -24.83 3.05 -29.88
N GLY A 183 -25.84 2.26 -29.50
CA GLY A 183 -26.28 1.08 -30.24
C GLY A 183 -26.51 1.36 -31.71
N GLN A 184 -26.00 0.45 -32.55
CA GLN A 184 -26.49 0.32 -33.92
C GLN A 184 -27.83 -0.40 -33.87
N ALA A 185 -28.91 0.38 -33.74
CA ALA A 185 -30.21 -0.05 -34.19
C ALA A 185 -30.25 0.18 -35.71
N ARG A 186 -30.11 -0.88 -36.50
CA ARG A 186 -30.79 -1.10 -37.79
C ARG A 186 -30.90 -2.59 -38.09
#